data_AF-A0A8S0WGZ9-F1
#
_entry.id   AF-A0A8S0WGZ9-F1
#
_cell.length_a   1.000
_cell.length_b   1.000
_cell.length_c   1.000
_cell.angle_alpha   90.00
_cell.angle_beta   90.00
_cell.angle_gamma   90.00
#
_symmetry.space_group_name_H-M   'P 1'
#
loop_
_entity.id
_entity.type
_entity.pdbx_description
1 polymer ?
#
loop_
_entity_poly.entity_id
_entity_poly.type
_entity_poly.pdbx_seq_one_letter_code
_entity_poly.pdbx_strand_id
1 'polypeptide(L)'
;MFSLLKLVHLLGLTAKTSAYNVYRTLERSTNNTGLNTPKSHYRPLLCMAMQWCHLKLLKRGGRAHNDSGVTATKEGKLAVLCPSCPCPGINLPDDWKAVPENKRFLYAALICMDANFRLKNQLVSDYSQDPVLGPGWAYMVQHEPYEENVLKQAEQQDISAAVFLLLLFSHFKFRLVPA
;
A
#
# COMPACT_ATOMS: atom_id res chain seq x y z
N MET A 1 15.81 9.01 -19.53
CA MET A 1 15.44 8.04 -18.47
C MET A 1 14.21 8.49 -17.66
N PHE A 2 14.25 9.61 -16.92
CA PHE A 2 13.13 10.03 -16.05
C PHE A 2 11.80 10.31 -16.77
N SER A 3 11.83 10.81 -18.01
CA SER A 3 10.63 11.03 -18.82
C SER A 3 9.85 9.73 -19.05
N LEU A 4 10.56 8.61 -19.24
CA LEU A 4 9.94 7.29 -19.40
C LEU A 4 9.26 6.84 -18.10
N LEU A 5 9.92 6.96 -16.96
CA LEU A 5 9.34 6.59 -15.66
C LEU A 5 8.11 7.45 -15.31
N LYS A 6 8.16 8.74 -15.66
CA LYS A 6 7.02 9.64 -15.55
C LYS A 6 5.87 9.17 -16.44
N LEU A 7 6.14 8.79 -17.69
CA LEU A 7 5.13 8.27 -18.62
C LEU A 7 4.50 6.98 -18.12
N VAL A 8 5.31 5.99 -17.71
CA VAL A 8 4.83 4.71 -17.16
C VAL A 8 3.92 4.95 -15.95
N HIS A 9 4.34 5.81 -15.03
CA HIS A 9 3.54 6.14 -13.84
C HIS A 9 2.22 6.83 -14.22
N LEU A 10 2.24 7.82 -15.11
CA LEU A 10 1.03 8.50 -15.56
C LEU A 10 0.06 7.55 -16.25
N LEU A 11 0.51 6.75 -17.21
CA LEU A 11 -0.32 5.79 -17.93
C LEU A 11 -0.89 4.70 -17.00
N GLY A 12 -0.14 4.29 -15.98
CA GLY A 12 -0.64 3.40 -14.94
C GLY A 12 -1.79 4.01 -14.14
N LEU A 13 -1.71 5.29 -13.81
CA LEU A 13 -2.74 5.99 -13.03
C LEU A 13 -3.96 6.40 -13.86
N THR A 14 -3.76 6.93 -15.06
CA THR A 14 -4.85 7.52 -15.85
C THR A 14 -5.52 6.51 -16.78
N ALA A 15 -4.73 5.61 -17.39
CA ALA A 15 -5.19 4.67 -18.39
C ALA A 15 -5.19 3.22 -17.90
N LYS A 16 -4.83 2.97 -16.62
CA LYS A 16 -4.69 1.63 -16.03
C LYS A 16 -3.83 0.68 -16.87
N THR A 17 -2.85 1.24 -17.58
CA THR A 17 -2.00 0.47 -18.49
C THR A 17 -0.94 -0.27 -17.67
N SER A 18 -0.76 -1.56 -17.93
CA SER A 18 0.29 -2.34 -17.28
C SER A 18 1.68 -1.87 -17.74
N ALA A 19 2.69 -1.96 -16.85
CA ALA A 19 4.07 -1.68 -17.23
C ALA A 19 4.54 -2.56 -18.40
N TYR A 20 4.03 -3.80 -18.48
CA TYR A 20 4.24 -4.70 -19.61
C TYR A 20 3.77 -4.09 -20.94
N ASN A 21 2.52 -3.58 -20.99
CA ASN A 21 1.97 -3.00 -22.21
C ASN A 21 2.75 -1.75 -22.64
N VAL A 22 3.15 -0.90 -21.69
CA VAL A 22 4.00 0.25 -21.99
C VAL A 22 5.34 -0.21 -22.58
N TYR A 23 5.98 -1.18 -21.95
CA TYR A 23 7.27 -1.71 -22.41
C TYR A 23 7.19 -2.35 -23.81
N ARG A 24 6.16 -3.18 -24.06
CA ARG A 24 5.91 -3.77 -25.39
C ARG A 24 5.63 -2.73 -26.46
N THR A 25 4.95 -1.64 -26.10
CA THR A 25 4.71 -0.52 -27.02
C THR A 25 6.03 0.14 -27.41
N LEU A 26 6.97 0.33 -26.47
CA LEU A 26 8.29 0.88 -26.76
C LEU A 26 9.09 -0.05 -27.68
N GLU A 27 9.11 -1.35 -27.40
CA GLU A 27 9.75 -2.34 -28.26
C GLU A 27 9.20 -2.29 -29.69
N ARG A 28 7.88 -2.29 -29.85
CA ARG A 28 7.22 -2.23 -31.17
C ARG A 28 7.41 -0.89 -31.88
N SER A 29 7.46 0.22 -31.14
CA SER A 29 7.75 1.54 -31.73
C SER A 29 9.17 1.63 -32.28
N THR A 30 10.10 0.84 -31.75
CA THR A 30 11.48 0.75 -32.22
C THR A 30 11.62 -0.25 -33.36
N ASN A 31 11.03 -1.43 -33.21
CA ASN A 31 11.02 -2.47 -34.24
C ASN A 31 9.72 -3.29 -34.18
N ASN A 32 8.80 -2.97 -35.09
CA ASN A 32 7.50 -3.65 -35.16
C ASN A 32 7.54 -4.97 -35.93
N THR A 33 8.68 -5.34 -36.54
CA THR A 33 8.81 -6.58 -37.32
C THR A 33 9.09 -7.80 -36.46
N GLY A 34 9.62 -7.61 -35.24
CA GLY A 34 10.05 -8.68 -34.35
C GLY A 34 11.35 -9.40 -34.77
N LEU A 35 11.88 -9.12 -35.95
CA LEU A 35 13.02 -9.83 -36.54
C LEU A 35 14.34 -9.55 -35.81
N ASN A 36 14.51 -8.34 -35.29
CA ASN A 36 15.71 -7.89 -34.57
C ASN A 36 15.29 -7.30 -33.22
N THR A 37 14.68 -8.13 -32.37
CA THR A 37 14.22 -7.69 -31.05
C THR A 37 15.42 -7.59 -30.10
N PRO A 38 15.70 -6.42 -29.50
CA PRO A 38 16.80 -6.27 -28.56
C PRO A 38 16.54 -7.10 -27.28
N LYS A 39 17.60 -7.32 -26.48
CA LYS A 39 17.48 -7.97 -25.17
C LYS A 39 16.46 -7.22 -24.32
N SER A 40 15.57 -7.96 -23.66
CA SER A 40 14.53 -7.35 -22.85
C SER A 40 15.11 -6.65 -21.62
N HIS A 41 14.79 -5.37 -21.46
CA HIS A 41 15.06 -4.57 -20.26
C HIS A 41 13.80 -4.37 -19.40
N TYR A 42 12.80 -5.25 -19.57
CA TYR A 42 11.54 -5.18 -18.84
C TYR A 42 11.73 -5.28 -17.32
N ARG A 43 12.53 -6.26 -16.84
CA ARG A 43 12.80 -6.43 -15.40
C ARG A 43 13.47 -5.18 -14.79
N PRO A 44 14.56 -4.65 -15.37
CA PRO A 44 15.11 -3.36 -14.94
C PRO A 44 14.08 -2.22 -14.93
N LEU A 45 13.19 -2.14 -15.94
CA LEU A 45 12.12 -1.14 -15.97
C LEU A 45 11.18 -1.27 -14.78
N LEU A 46 10.79 -2.50 -14.41
CA LEU A 46 9.95 -2.73 -13.23
C LEU A 46 10.65 -2.25 -11.94
N CYS A 47 11.91 -2.62 -11.73
CA CYS A 47 12.68 -2.16 -10.57
C CYS A 47 12.75 -0.63 -10.51
N MET A 48 13.08 0.03 -11.62
CA MET A 48 13.13 1.49 -11.69
C MET A 48 11.75 2.13 -11.50
N ALA A 49 10.68 1.50 -11.98
CA ALA A 49 9.31 1.99 -11.77
C ALA A 49 8.90 1.89 -10.29
N MET A 50 9.25 0.80 -9.60
CA MET A 50 9.02 0.66 -8.16
C MET A 50 9.78 1.73 -7.35
N GLN A 51 11.07 1.93 -7.65
CA GLN A 51 11.87 2.98 -7.04
C GLN A 51 11.29 4.38 -7.32
N TRP A 52 10.83 4.62 -8.55
CA TRP A 52 10.16 5.89 -8.91
C TRP A 52 8.89 6.11 -8.10
N CYS A 53 8.03 5.10 -7.95
CA CYS A 53 6.83 5.18 -7.13
C CYS A 53 7.16 5.47 -5.67
N HIS A 54 8.19 4.82 -5.12
CA HIS A 54 8.68 5.08 -3.76
C HIS A 54 9.20 6.52 -3.60
N LEU A 55 10.00 7.02 -4.54
CA LEU A 55 10.45 8.43 -4.54
C LEU A 55 9.28 9.42 -4.62
N LYS A 56 8.22 9.11 -5.39
CA LYS A 56 7.01 9.94 -5.42
C LYS A 56 6.23 9.88 -4.10
N LEU A 57 6.25 8.75 -3.41
CA LEU A 57 5.66 8.64 -2.07
C LEU A 57 6.42 9.52 -1.07
N LEU A 58 7.76 9.42 -1.02
CA LEU A 58 8.61 10.25 -0.16
C LEU A 58 8.45 11.75 -0.44
N LYS A 59 8.38 12.13 -1.72
CA LYS A 59 8.15 13.53 -2.13
C LYS A 59 6.79 14.04 -1.64
N ARG A 60 5.72 13.25 -1.79
CA ARG A 60 4.38 13.60 -1.31
C ARG A 60 4.33 13.73 0.22
N GLY A 61 5.05 12.86 0.92
CA GLY A 61 5.17 12.92 2.38
C GLY A 61 6.14 13.98 2.90
N GLY A 62 6.76 14.80 2.04
CA GLY A 62 7.71 15.84 2.44
C GLY A 62 9.00 15.33 3.10
N ARG A 63 9.34 14.05 2.96
CA ARG A 63 10.44 13.43 3.73
C ARG A 63 11.83 13.98 3.38
N ALA A 64 11.97 14.59 2.21
CA ALA A 64 13.22 15.25 1.79
C ALA A 64 13.52 16.52 2.60
N HIS A 65 12.54 17.10 3.30
CA HIS A 65 12.69 18.30 4.13
C HIS A 65 12.87 17.99 5.62
N ASN A 66 13.02 16.71 5.98
CA ASN A 66 13.33 16.33 7.35
C ASN A 66 14.85 16.41 7.57
N ASP A 67 15.29 17.17 8.56
CA ASP A 67 16.73 17.32 8.90
C ASP A 67 17.38 15.98 9.26
N SER A 68 16.61 15.04 9.82
CA SER A 68 17.07 13.67 10.11
C SER A 68 17.03 12.73 8.90
N GLY A 69 16.70 13.25 7.71
CA GLY A 69 16.63 12.50 6.47
C GLY A 69 15.40 11.60 6.33
N VAL A 70 15.36 10.86 5.22
CA VAL A 70 14.24 9.96 4.88
C VAL A 70 14.18 8.72 5.77
N THR A 71 15.31 8.28 6.32
CA THR A 71 15.41 7.11 7.21
C THR A 71 14.71 7.33 8.55
N ALA A 72 14.53 8.60 8.97
CA ALA A 72 13.76 8.96 10.15
C ALA A 72 12.23 8.90 9.95
N THR A 73 11.76 8.38 8.81
CA THR A 73 10.32 8.17 8.55
C THR A 73 9.78 7.14 9.52
N LYS A 74 8.86 7.56 10.40
CA LYS A 74 8.20 6.68 11.36
C LYS A 74 7.09 5.87 10.69
N GLU A 75 6.66 4.83 11.37
CA GLU A 75 5.57 3.96 10.95
C GLU A 75 4.29 4.75 10.62
N GLY A 76 3.66 4.42 9.49
CA GLY A 76 2.44 5.05 8.99
C GLY A 76 2.58 6.50 8.52
N LYS A 77 3.75 7.15 8.62
CA LYS A 77 3.88 8.59 8.30
C LYS A 77 3.84 8.93 6.81
N LEU A 78 3.83 7.95 5.91
CA LEU A 78 3.54 8.09 4.49
C LEU A 78 2.14 7.60 4.10
N ALA A 79 1.35 7.08 5.05
CA ALA A 79 -0.03 6.71 4.79
C ALA A 79 -0.88 7.97 4.60
N VAL A 80 -1.79 7.95 3.62
CA VAL A 80 -2.78 9.00 3.46
C VAL A 80 -4.00 8.61 4.27
N LEU A 81 -4.42 9.49 5.18
CA LEU A 81 -5.66 9.28 5.92
C LEU A 81 -6.84 9.33 4.95
N CYS A 82 -7.78 8.41 5.11
CA CYS A 82 -8.98 8.41 4.30
C CYS A 82 -9.82 9.66 4.65
N PRO A 83 -10.09 10.56 3.68
CA PRO A 83 -10.83 11.79 3.96
C PRO A 83 -12.30 11.52 4.33
N SER A 84 -12.83 10.36 3.90
CA SER A 84 -14.21 9.94 4.19
C SER A 84 -14.35 9.24 5.55
N CYS A 85 -13.25 8.79 6.17
CA CYS A 85 -13.32 8.15 7.47
C CYS A 85 -13.63 9.21 8.55
N PRO A 86 -14.53 8.91 9.50
CA PRO A 86 -14.84 9.84 10.58
C PRO A 86 -13.63 9.99 11.50
N CYS A 87 -13.12 11.22 11.61
CA CYS A 87 -11.92 11.59 12.33
C CYS A 87 -12.25 12.70 13.34
N PRO A 88 -12.41 12.37 14.63
CA PRO A 88 -12.68 13.35 15.68
C PRO A 88 -11.66 14.48 15.70
N GLY A 89 -12.12 15.73 15.76
CA GLY A 89 -11.26 16.92 15.75
C GLY A 89 -10.67 17.29 14.39
N ILE A 90 -11.00 16.56 13.31
CA ILE A 90 -10.56 16.86 11.94
C ILE A 90 -11.77 17.16 11.05
N ASN A 91 -12.66 16.19 10.88
CA ASN A 91 -13.81 16.29 9.95
C ASN A 91 -15.16 15.94 10.60
N LEU A 92 -15.20 15.87 11.94
CA LEU A 92 -16.42 15.69 12.72
C LEU A 92 -16.77 16.99 13.48
N PRO A 93 -18.06 17.34 13.62
CA PRO A 93 -18.51 18.43 14.51
C PRO A 93 -18.13 18.15 15.97
N ASP A 94 -17.87 19.17 16.79
CA ASP A 94 -17.44 18.97 18.19
C ASP A 94 -18.47 18.19 19.04
N ASP A 95 -19.76 18.35 18.73
CA ASP A 95 -20.89 17.72 19.40
C ASP A 95 -21.29 16.37 18.78
N TRP A 96 -20.46 15.78 17.89
CA TRP A 96 -20.76 14.51 17.21
C TRP A 96 -21.11 13.36 18.17
N LYS A 97 -20.64 13.40 19.43
CA LYS A 97 -20.95 12.41 20.47
C LYS A 97 -22.31 12.62 21.15
N ALA A 98 -22.83 13.85 21.14
CA ALA A 98 -24.07 14.22 21.82
C ALA A 98 -25.31 13.99 20.95
N VAL A 99 -25.14 13.55 19.70
CA VAL A 99 -26.28 13.31 18.80
C VAL A 99 -27.19 12.19 19.33
N PRO A 100 -28.51 12.31 19.10
CA PRO A 100 -29.47 11.26 19.41
C PRO A 100 -29.06 9.91 18.82
N GLU A 101 -29.41 8.82 19.51
CA GLU A 101 -29.01 7.46 19.14
C GLU A 101 -29.38 7.09 17.70
N ASN A 102 -30.57 7.50 17.26
CA ASN A 102 -31.04 7.29 15.90
C ASN A 102 -30.25 8.05 14.81
N LYS A 103 -29.32 8.94 15.18
CA LYS A 103 -28.45 9.70 14.24
C LYS A 103 -26.97 9.35 14.36
N ARG A 104 -26.56 8.51 15.32
CA ARG A 104 -25.15 8.14 15.52
C ARG A 104 -24.52 7.48 14.29
N PHE A 105 -25.33 6.80 13.46
CA PHE A 105 -24.88 6.15 12.23
C PHE A 105 -24.22 7.11 11.23
N LEU A 106 -24.51 8.42 11.30
CA LEU A 106 -23.91 9.45 10.44
C LEU A 106 -22.40 9.60 10.66
N TYR A 107 -21.90 9.21 11.84
CA TYR A 107 -20.49 9.32 12.21
C TYR A 107 -19.83 7.96 12.43
N ALA A 108 -20.48 6.87 12.00
CA ALA A 108 -19.95 5.53 12.15
C ALA A 108 -18.76 5.30 11.21
N ALA A 109 -17.67 4.74 11.75
CA ALA A 109 -16.54 4.28 10.95
C ALA A 109 -16.89 2.94 10.30
N LEU A 110 -17.15 2.94 9.00
CA LEU A 110 -17.35 1.71 8.24
C LEU A 110 -15.98 1.16 7.80
N ILE A 111 -15.57 0.07 8.43
CA ILE A 111 -14.36 -0.66 8.06
C ILE A 111 -14.78 -1.83 7.19
N CYS A 112 -14.58 -1.69 5.88
CA CYS A 112 -14.77 -2.78 4.94
C CYS A 112 -13.42 -3.42 4.63
N MET A 113 -13.25 -4.68 5.05
CA MET A 113 -12.10 -5.49 4.66
C MET A 113 -12.55 -6.47 3.60
N ASP A 114 -11.95 -6.42 2.42
CA ASP A 114 -12.19 -7.42 1.39
C ASP A 114 -11.48 -8.70 1.79
N ALA A 115 -12.25 -9.70 2.25
CA ALA A 115 -11.73 -11.00 2.64
C ALA A 115 -11.58 -11.96 1.46
N ASN A 116 -11.71 -11.52 0.21
CA ASN A 116 -11.34 -12.33 -0.97
C ASN A 116 -9.82 -12.38 -1.19
N PHE A 117 -9.06 -12.60 -0.11
CA PHE A 117 -7.65 -12.96 -0.22
C PHE A 117 -7.54 -14.38 -0.76
N ARG A 118 -7.64 -14.57 -2.08
CA ARG A 118 -6.92 -15.67 -2.73
C ARG A 118 -5.44 -15.29 -2.80
N LEU A 119 -4.83 -15.13 -1.62
CA LEU A 119 -3.38 -15.08 -1.50
C LEU A 119 -2.91 -16.50 -1.78
N LYS A 120 -2.73 -16.87 -3.05
CA LYS A 120 -1.82 -17.96 -3.36
C LYS A 120 -0.47 -17.44 -2.88
N ASN A 121 -0.03 -17.92 -1.72
CA ASN A 121 1.37 -17.83 -1.29
C ASN A 121 2.20 -18.56 -2.33
N GLN A 122 2.46 -17.87 -3.43
CA GLN A 122 3.52 -18.21 -4.33
C GLN A 122 4.80 -18.08 -3.49
N LEU A 123 5.54 -19.19 -3.34
CA LEU A 123 6.91 -19.25 -2.78
C LEU A 123 7.86 -18.44 -3.67
N VAL A 124 7.64 -17.13 -3.82
CA VAL A 124 8.18 -16.36 -4.94
C VAL A 124 9.14 -15.24 -4.54
N SER A 125 9.39 -15.00 -3.26
CA SER A 125 10.52 -14.17 -2.87
C SER A 125 10.93 -14.40 -1.43
N ASP A 126 12.21 -14.68 -1.22
CA ASP A 126 12.86 -14.48 0.07
C ASP A 126 13.06 -12.96 0.25
N TYR A 127 12.78 -12.43 1.45
CA TYR A 127 13.01 -11.03 1.80
C TYR A 127 14.46 -10.60 1.52
N SER A 128 15.41 -11.54 1.63
CA SER A 128 16.81 -11.30 1.26
C SER A 128 17.01 -10.97 -0.23
N GLN A 129 16.15 -11.49 -1.11
CA GLN A 129 16.24 -11.33 -2.56
C GLN A 129 15.42 -10.15 -3.09
N ASP A 130 14.34 -9.78 -2.40
CA ASP A 130 13.46 -8.66 -2.78
C ASP A 130 13.06 -7.82 -1.55
N PRO A 131 13.98 -6.98 -1.04
CA PRO A 131 13.70 -6.15 0.13
C PRO A 131 12.70 -5.05 -0.20
N VAL A 132 11.73 -4.86 0.69
CA VAL A 132 10.69 -3.83 0.56
C VAL A 132 11.27 -2.43 0.74
N LEU A 133 10.85 -1.49 -0.11
CA LEU A 133 11.21 -0.08 0.01
C LEU A 133 10.33 0.63 1.05
N GLY A 134 10.88 0.81 2.26
CA GLY A 134 10.22 1.54 3.36
C GLY A 134 9.18 0.71 4.11
N PRO A 135 9.59 -0.41 4.76
CA PRO A 135 8.67 -1.26 5.52
C PRO A 135 8.02 -0.46 6.66
N GLY A 136 6.72 -0.62 6.87
CA GLY A 136 5.99 0.14 7.89
C GLY A 136 5.70 1.60 7.53
N TRP A 137 6.25 2.18 6.46
CA TRP A 137 6.14 3.64 6.27
C TRP A 137 4.74 4.09 5.82
N ALA A 138 3.98 3.24 5.14
CA ALA A 138 2.65 3.55 4.62
C ALA A 138 1.60 2.57 5.15
N TYR A 139 0.87 1.87 4.28
CA TYR A 139 -0.25 1.00 4.65
C TYR A 139 0.17 -0.42 5.06
N MET A 140 1.39 -0.83 4.71
CA MET A 140 1.93 -2.13 5.10
C MET A 140 2.72 -1.98 6.40
N VAL A 141 2.56 -2.94 7.31
CA VAL A 141 3.27 -3.03 8.59
C VAL A 141 4.74 -3.41 8.39
N GLN A 142 5.56 -3.26 9.42
CA GLN A 142 6.91 -3.80 9.43
C GLN A 142 6.90 -5.33 9.44
N HIS A 143 7.88 -5.93 8.77
CA HIS A 143 7.94 -7.38 8.57
C HIS A 143 8.19 -8.16 9.86
N GLU A 144 9.23 -7.83 10.62
CA GLU A 144 9.60 -8.59 11.83
C GLU A 144 8.48 -8.62 12.88
N PRO A 145 7.84 -7.48 13.26
CA PRO A 145 6.74 -7.52 14.23
C PRO A 145 5.50 -8.26 13.69
N TYR A 146 5.30 -8.26 12.38
CA TYR A 146 4.22 -8.99 11.73
C TYR A 146 4.46 -10.50 11.77
N GLU A 147 5.67 -10.97 11.43
CA GLU A 147 6.03 -12.38 11.50
C GLU A 147 5.92 -12.93 12.92
N GLU A 148 6.41 -12.19 13.93
CA GLU A 148 6.25 -12.58 15.33
C GLU A 148 4.78 -12.74 15.72
N ASN A 149 3.91 -11.85 15.24
CA ASN A 149 2.48 -11.92 15.51
C ASN A 149 1.86 -13.15 14.82
N VAL A 150 2.17 -13.37 13.55
CA VAL A 150 1.70 -14.54 12.79
C VAL A 150 2.11 -15.84 13.48
N LEU A 151 3.36 -15.95 13.96
CA LEU A 151 3.83 -17.13 14.69
C LEU A 151 3.10 -17.32 16.03
N LYS A 152 2.86 -16.25 16.78
CA LYS A 152 2.07 -16.30 18.03
C LYS A 152 0.62 -16.75 17.80
N GLN A 153 0.07 -16.48 16.63
CA GLN A 153 -1.31 -16.81 16.26
C GLN A 153 -1.43 -18.17 15.54
N ALA A 154 -0.30 -18.82 15.21
CA ALA A 154 -0.28 -20.05 14.38
C ALA A 154 -0.96 -21.26 15.04
N GLU A 155 -1.02 -21.30 16.38
CA GLU A 155 -1.68 -22.37 17.13
C GLU A 155 -3.16 -22.08 17.42
N GLN A 156 -3.64 -20.88 17.08
CA GLN A 156 -5.03 -20.51 17.31
C GLN A 156 -5.92 -21.28 16.33
N GLN A 157 -6.85 -22.06 16.89
CA GLN A 157 -7.71 -22.93 16.10
C GLN A 157 -8.47 -22.08 15.07
N ASP A 158 -8.26 -22.36 13.77
CA ASP A 158 -8.95 -21.69 12.68
C ASP A 158 -10.46 -21.89 12.85
N ILE A 159 -11.12 -20.88 13.41
CA ILE A 159 -12.57 -20.88 13.52
C ILE A 159 -13.07 -20.65 12.10
N SER A 160 -13.96 -21.53 11.60
CA SER A 160 -14.43 -21.51 10.21
C SER A 160 -14.59 -20.08 9.68
N ALA A 161 -14.15 -19.81 8.46
CA ALA A 161 -13.88 -18.48 7.89
C ALA A 161 -14.90 -17.35 8.17
N ALA A 162 -16.16 -17.69 8.51
CA ALA A 162 -17.19 -16.74 8.92
C ALA A 162 -17.05 -16.21 10.37
N VAL A 163 -16.49 -16.98 11.31
CA VAL A 163 -16.43 -16.65 12.75
C VAL A 163 -15.08 -16.04 13.14
N PHE A 164 -13.98 -16.39 12.46
CA PHE A 164 -12.67 -15.75 12.65
C PHE A 164 -12.73 -14.22 12.44
N LEU A 165 -13.60 -13.77 11.52
CA LEU A 165 -13.85 -12.36 11.26
C LEU A 165 -14.27 -11.62 12.54
N LEU A 166 -15.14 -12.23 13.35
CA LEU A 166 -15.73 -11.62 14.55
C LEU A 166 -14.73 -11.37 15.69
N LEU A 167 -13.70 -12.21 15.82
CA LEU A 167 -12.74 -12.16 16.92
C LEU A 167 -11.49 -11.33 16.60
N LEU A 168 -11.08 -11.21 15.33
CA LEU A 168 -10.10 -10.19 14.93
C LEU A 168 -10.59 -8.76 15.24
N PHE A 169 -11.92 -8.52 15.20
CA PHE A 169 -12.51 -7.22 15.49
C PHE A 169 -12.32 -6.74 16.93
N SER A 170 -12.12 -7.63 17.91
CA SER A 170 -11.87 -7.23 19.30
C SER A 170 -10.39 -6.92 19.59
N HIS A 171 -9.47 -7.53 18.82
CA HIS A 171 -8.03 -7.42 19.04
C HIS A 171 -7.32 -6.41 18.12
N PHE A 172 -7.84 -6.13 16.92
CA PHE A 172 -7.33 -5.06 16.06
C PHE A 172 -7.89 -3.70 16.49
N LYS A 173 -7.41 -3.19 17.63
CA LYS A 173 -7.39 -1.74 17.87
C LYS A 173 -6.38 -1.15 16.90
N PHE A 174 -6.80 -0.82 15.68
CA PHE A 174 -6.08 0.18 14.89
C PHE A 174 -6.03 1.44 15.74
N ARG A 175 -4.86 1.65 16.36
CA ARG A 175 -4.53 2.90 17.04
C ARG A 175 -4.57 3.93 15.92
N LEU A 176 -5.68 4.66 15.79
CA LEU A 176 -5.70 5.91 15.05
C LEU A 176 -4.53 6.69 15.64
N VAL A 177 -3.43 6.75 14.90
CA VAL A 177 -2.22 7.44 15.34
C VAL A 177 -2.68 8.88 15.57
N PRO A 178 -2.72 9.38 16.82
CA PRO A 178 -3.01 10.78 17.02
C PRO A 178 -1.93 11.57 16.28
N ALA A 179 -2.36 12.61 15.57
CA ALA A 179 -1.52 13.43 14.71
C ALA A 179 -0.21 13.83 15.40
#